data_AF-A0A4Y7RVP0-F1
#
_entry.id   AF-A0A4Y7RVP0-F1
#
_cell.length_a   1.000
_cell.length_b   1.000
_cell.length_c   1.000
_cell.angle_alpha   90.00
_cell.angle_beta   90.00
_cell.angle_gamma   90.00
#
_symmetry.space_group_name_H-M   'P 1'
#
loop_
_entity.id
_entity.type
_entity.pdbx_description
1 polymer ?
#
loop_
_entity_poly.entity_id
_entity_poly.type
_entity_poly.pdbx_seq_one_letter_code
_entity_poly.pdbx_strand_id
1 'polypeptide(L)'
;MQRTELVCPGCRWEMRVSGNEKAVCDSCGCELPVYECPNCQNQGLVKIKEDGGAADAYFLCFSCGGRWAGSELERCPECYQWRPGEEFEELIICRSSVGFYVCGNCYGKIFK
;
A
#
# COMPACT_ATOMS: atom_id res chain seq x y z
N MET A 1 -0.18 1.30 -23.33
CA MET A 1 -0.10 1.29 -21.85
C MET A 1 -1.07 2.35 -21.35
N GLN A 2 -2.18 1.97 -20.71
CA GLN A 2 -3.12 2.93 -20.13
C GLN A 2 -2.50 3.46 -18.83
N ARG A 3 -2.06 4.71 -18.81
CA ARG A 3 -1.68 5.39 -17.56
C ARG A 3 -2.96 5.59 -16.78
N THR A 4 -3.05 5.01 -15.59
CA THR A 4 -4.16 5.35 -14.69
C THR A 4 -3.82 6.69 -14.07
N GLU A 5 -4.61 7.73 -14.36
CA GLU A 5 -4.41 9.07 -13.83
C GLU A 5 -4.65 9.06 -12.31
N LEU A 6 -3.66 9.52 -11.56
CA LEU A 6 -3.76 9.64 -10.11
C LEU A 6 -4.39 11.00 -9.79
N VAL A 7 -5.56 10.96 -9.14
CA VAL A 7 -6.32 12.17 -8.81
C VAL A 7 -6.22 12.46 -7.31
N CYS A 8 -6.01 13.73 -6.97
CA CYS A 8 -5.88 14.18 -5.59
C CYS A 8 -7.21 14.06 -4.83
N PRO A 9 -7.25 13.42 -3.65
CA PRO A 9 -8.49 13.28 -2.88
C PRO A 9 -9.07 14.62 -2.42
N GLY A 10 -8.23 15.60 -2.05
CA GLY A 10 -8.71 16.87 -1.49
C GLY A 10 -9.24 17.89 -2.51
N CYS A 11 -8.68 17.94 -3.73
CA CYS A 11 -9.06 18.97 -4.72
C CYS A 11 -9.45 18.40 -6.10
N ARG A 12 -9.38 17.08 -6.30
CA ARG A 12 -9.69 16.36 -7.55
C ARG A 12 -8.87 16.77 -8.78
N TRP A 13 -7.74 17.46 -8.58
CA TRP A 13 -6.75 17.72 -9.62
C TRP A 13 -5.79 16.54 -9.80
N GLU A 14 -5.16 16.45 -10.97
CA GLU A 14 -4.12 15.45 -11.24
C GLU A 14 -2.93 15.61 -10.28
N MET A 15 -2.41 14.49 -9.77
CA MET A 15 -1.20 14.47 -8.96
C MET A 15 0.01 14.12 -9.80
N ARG A 16 1.11 14.84 -9.58
CA ARG A 16 2.39 14.54 -10.19
C ARG A 16 3.22 13.62 -9.30
N VAL A 17 3.76 12.55 -9.87
CA VAL A 17 4.69 11.67 -9.15
C VAL A 17 6.09 12.31 -9.15
N SER A 18 6.66 12.52 -7.97
CA SER A 18 8.02 13.00 -7.78
C SER A 18 8.92 11.85 -7.31
N GLY A 19 9.88 11.47 -8.16
CA GLY A 19 10.97 10.56 -7.78
C GLY A 19 10.59 9.13 -7.39
N ASN A 20 9.37 8.66 -7.70
CA ASN A 20 8.82 7.37 -7.26
C ASN A 20 8.60 7.21 -5.75
N GLU A 21 8.82 8.25 -4.95
CA GLU A 21 8.70 8.19 -3.48
C GLU A 21 7.40 8.83 -2.99
N LYS A 22 6.91 9.84 -3.71
CA LYS A 22 5.68 10.56 -3.37
C LYS A 22 4.94 11.07 -4.59
N ALA A 23 3.62 11.13 -4.48
CA ALA A 23 2.75 11.85 -5.39
C ALA A 23 2.36 13.18 -4.75
N VAL A 24 2.57 14.28 -5.47
CA VAL A 24 2.30 15.64 -5.00
C VAL A 24 1.21 16.26 -5.86
N CYS A 25 0.21 16.86 -5.23
CA CYS A 25 -0.77 17.68 -5.91
C CYS A 25 -0.30 19.14 -5.95
N ASP A 26 -0.04 19.67 -7.14
CA ASP A 26 0.41 21.06 -7.32
C ASP A 26 -0.65 22.09 -6.92
N SER A 27 -1.94 21.71 -6.91
CA SER A 27 -3.04 22.63 -6.62
C SER A 27 -3.24 22.87 -5.13
N CYS A 28 -3.29 21.81 -4.31
CA CYS A 28 -3.56 21.92 -2.87
C CYS A 28 -2.36 21.56 -1.99
N GLY A 29 -1.23 21.17 -2.59
CA GLY A 29 -0.01 20.76 -1.86
C GLY A 29 -0.13 19.41 -1.15
N CYS A 30 -1.17 18.62 -1.41
CA CYS A 30 -1.31 17.28 -0.81
C CYS A 30 -0.20 16.36 -1.29
N GLU A 31 0.50 15.72 -0.36
CA GLU A 31 1.48 14.69 -0.64
C GLU A 31 0.94 13.32 -0.23
N LEU A 32 1.01 12.35 -1.14
CA LEU A 32 0.72 10.94 -0.87
C LEU A 32 2.00 10.12 -0.98
N PRO A 33 2.32 9.30 0.03
CA PRO A 33 3.45 8.38 -0.08
C PRO A 33 3.17 7.34 -1.17
N VAL A 34 4.23 7.02 -1.93
CA VAL A 34 4.22 5.94 -2.92
C VAL A 34 4.89 4.71 -2.32
N TYR A 35 4.28 3.56 -2.54
CA TYR A 35 4.74 2.26 -2.07
C TYR A 35 4.98 1.31 -3.24
N GLU A 36 5.70 0.24 -2.95
CA GLU A 36 5.82 -0.90 -3.86
C GLU A 36 4.46 -1.59 -4.03
N CYS A 37 4.08 -1.85 -5.27
CA CYS A 37 2.87 -2.59 -5.60
C CYS A 37 3.08 -4.09 -5.40
N PRO A 38 2.20 -4.80 -4.65
CA PRO A 38 2.35 -6.23 -4.44
C PRO A 38 2.24 -7.06 -5.73
N ASN A 39 1.51 -6.57 -6.72
CA ASN A 39 1.26 -7.29 -7.98
C ASN A 39 2.41 -7.12 -8.99
N CYS A 40 2.83 -5.88 -9.25
CA CYS A 40 3.82 -5.60 -10.31
C CYS A 40 5.21 -5.22 -9.78
N GLN A 41 5.39 -5.14 -8.46
CA GLN A 41 6.66 -4.81 -7.77
C GLN A 41 7.26 -3.44 -8.13
N ASN A 42 6.54 -2.61 -8.88
CA ASN A 42 6.95 -1.24 -9.16
C ASN A 42 6.53 -0.30 -8.02
N GLN A 43 7.32 0.76 -7.82
CA GLN A 43 6.94 1.89 -6.99
C GLN A 43 5.81 2.65 -7.66
N GLY A 44 4.59 2.44 -7.18
CA GLY A 44 3.42 3.12 -7.75
C GLY A 44 2.11 2.88 -7.03
N LEU A 45 2.13 2.16 -5.91
CA LEU A 45 0.96 1.96 -5.06
C LEU A 45 0.77 3.17 -4.16
N VAL A 46 -0.42 3.76 -4.15
CA VAL A 46 -0.78 4.87 -3.27
C VAL A 46 -2.01 4.50 -2.46
N LYS A 47 -2.09 5.01 -1.23
CA LYS A 47 -3.29 4.90 -0.39
C LYS A 47 -4.11 6.17 -0.50
N ILE A 48 -5.32 6.06 -1.04
CA ILE A 48 -6.26 7.17 -1.19
C ILE A 48 -7.32 7.00 -0.11
N LYS A 49 -7.54 8.03 0.71
CA LYS A 49 -8.63 8.07 1.69
C LYS A 49 -9.74 8.96 1.12
N GLU A 50 -10.96 8.46 1.07
CA GLU A 50 -12.13 9.33 0.90
C GLU A 50 -12.53 9.90 2.28
N ASP A 51 -13.16 11.08 2.28
CA ASP A 51 -13.50 11.85 3.50
C ASP A 51 -14.48 11.14 4.48
N GLY A 52 -14.79 9.85 4.28
CA GLY A 52 -15.71 9.02 5.08
C GLY A 52 -15.06 8.17 6.20
N GLY A 53 -13.73 8.14 6.31
CA GLY A 53 -13.02 7.43 7.37
C GLY A 53 -12.12 6.30 6.87
N ALA A 54 -11.56 5.49 7.78
CA ALA A 54 -10.60 4.43 7.41
C ALA A 54 -11.21 3.30 6.56
N ALA A 55 -12.54 3.13 6.61
CA ALA A 55 -13.29 2.13 5.87
C ALA A 55 -13.41 2.43 4.36
N ASP A 56 -13.36 3.71 3.98
CA ASP A 56 -13.50 4.16 2.58
C ASP A 56 -12.14 4.44 1.93
N ALA A 57 -11.05 3.93 2.52
CA ALA A 57 -9.75 3.99 1.88
C ALA A 57 -9.66 2.93 0.78
N TYR A 58 -8.99 3.25 -0.32
CA TYR A 58 -8.61 2.28 -1.34
C TYR A 58 -7.14 2.49 -1.75
N PHE A 59 -6.55 1.45 -2.30
CA PHE A 59 -5.22 1.49 -2.87
C PHE A 59 -5.30 1.43 -4.38
N LEU A 60 -4.44 2.21 -5.03
CA LEU A 60 -4.31 2.26 -6.48
C LEU A 60 -2.84 2.14 -6.85
N CYS A 61 -2.52 1.28 -7.82
CA CYS A 61 -1.23 1.27 -8.47
C CYS A 61 -1.31 1.96 -9.83
N PHE A 62 -0.67 3.12 -10.00
CA PHE A 62 -0.66 3.83 -11.29
C PHE A 62 0.21 3.17 -12.36
N SER A 63 1.11 2.25 -11.97
CA SER A 63 2.01 1.54 -12.88
C SER A 63 1.34 0.34 -13.58
N CYS A 64 0.52 -0.43 -12.85
CA CYS A 64 -0.17 -1.60 -13.42
C CYS A 64 -1.70 -1.46 -13.44
N GLY A 65 -2.26 -0.36 -12.91
CA GLY A 65 -3.70 -0.14 -12.81
C GLY A 65 -4.42 -0.98 -11.74
N GLY A 66 -3.67 -1.71 -10.90
CA GLY A 66 -4.23 -2.53 -9.84
C GLY A 66 -4.97 -1.69 -8.80
N ARG A 67 -6.09 -2.20 -8.30
CA ARG A 67 -6.93 -1.55 -7.29
C ARG A 67 -7.28 -2.54 -6.19
N TRP A 68 -7.28 -2.06 -4.96
CA TRP A 68 -7.63 -2.83 -3.78
C TRP A 68 -8.45 -1.96 -2.82
N ALA A 69 -9.45 -2.53 -2.17
CA ALA A 69 -10.09 -1.91 -1.03
C ALA A 69 -9.09 -1.78 0.14
N GLY A 70 -9.34 -0.84 1.03
CA GLY A 70 -8.48 -0.57 2.19
C GLY A 70 -8.30 -1.77 3.12
N SER A 71 -9.26 -2.69 3.11
CA SER A 71 -9.26 -3.95 3.87
C SER A 71 -8.57 -5.13 3.16
N GLU A 72 -8.27 -5.01 1.86
CA GLU A 72 -7.65 -6.11 1.09
C GLU A 72 -6.12 -6.13 1.24
N LEU A 73 -5.51 -4.98 1.57
CA LEU A 73 -4.07 -4.87 1.79
C LEU A 73 -3.76 -4.57 3.25
N GLU A 74 -2.82 -5.34 3.78
CA GLU A 74 -2.25 -5.15 5.11
C GLU A 74 -0.77 -4.79 5.01
N ARG A 75 -0.29 -3.99 5.97
CA ARG A 75 1.12 -3.59 6.01
C ARG A 75 1.90 -4.53 6.91
N CYS A 76 2.84 -5.26 6.35
CA CYS A 76 3.66 -6.19 7.10
C CYS A 76 4.53 -5.45 8.13
N PRO A 77 4.52 -5.83 9.42
CA PRO A 77 5.31 -5.14 10.44
C PRO A 77 6.83 -5.37 10.29
N GLU A 78 7.23 -6.45 9.62
CA GLU A 78 8.64 -6.79 9.42
C GLU A 78 9.27 -6.07 8.22
N CYS A 79 8.63 -6.14 7.05
CA CYS A 79 9.17 -5.52 5.83
C CYS A 79 8.57 -4.15 5.50
N TYR A 80 7.56 -3.70 6.25
CA TYR A 80 6.84 -2.44 6.05
C TYR A 80 6.17 -2.29 4.67
N GLN A 81 6.05 -3.37 3.89
CA GLN A 81 5.40 -3.40 2.58
C GLN A 81 3.92 -3.77 2.70
N TRP A 82 3.11 -3.24 1.78
CA TRP A 82 1.71 -3.63 1.63
C TRP A 82 1.61 -4.95 0.88
N ARG A 83 0.88 -5.91 1.45
CA ARG A 83 0.65 -7.24 0.89
C ARG A 83 -0.82 -7.61 1.03
N PRO A 84 -1.37 -8.49 0.16
CA PRO A 84 -2.71 -9.03 0.36
C PRO A 84 -2.84 -9.63 1.76
N GLY A 85 -3.90 -9.29 2.49
CA GLY A 85 -4.11 -9.78 3.87
C GLY A 85 -4.18 -11.31 3.95
N GLU A 86 -4.68 -11.96 2.90
CA GLU A 86 -4.72 -13.43 2.80
C GLU A 86 -3.33 -14.10 2.76
N GLU A 87 -2.25 -13.36 2.50
CA GLU A 87 -0.88 -13.85 2.51
C GLU A 87 -0.21 -13.74 3.90
N PHE A 88 -0.92 -13.33 4.94
CA PHE A 88 -0.34 -13.19 6.28
C PHE A 88 -0.40 -14.49 7.08
N GLU A 89 0.71 -14.81 7.74
CA GLU A 89 0.87 -15.98 8.59
C GLU A 89 1.19 -15.57 10.03
N GLU A 90 0.69 -16.34 10.99
CA GLU A 90 0.96 -16.14 12.41
C GLU A 90 2.35 -16.69 12.79
N LEU A 91 3.24 -15.80 13.19
CA LEU A 91 4.51 -16.12 13.84
C LEU A 91 4.29 -16.33 15.34
N ILE A 92 4.37 -17.59 15.76
CA ILE A 92 4.40 -17.96 17.17
C ILE A 92 5.86 -18.08 17.61
N ILE A 93 6.41 -17.04 18.23
CA ILE A 93 7.74 -17.08 18.81
C ILE A 93 7.61 -17.59 20.26
N CYS A 94 8.09 -18.81 20.53
CA CYS A 94 7.97 -19.52 21.81
C CYS A 94 8.54 -18.82 23.05
N ARG A 95 9.09 -17.59 22.92
CA ARG A 95 9.69 -16.83 24.03
C ARG A 95 8.83 -15.66 24.55
N SER A 96 7.79 -15.23 23.84
CA SER A 96 7.05 -14.01 24.20
C SER A 96 5.54 -14.16 24.37
N SER A 97 4.92 -15.29 24.01
CA SER A 97 3.45 -15.46 24.06
C SER A 97 2.65 -14.38 23.28
N VAL A 98 3.32 -13.61 22.43
CA VAL A 98 2.71 -12.62 21.52
C VAL A 98 2.83 -13.19 20.12
N GLY A 99 1.69 -13.52 19.50
CA GLY A 99 1.61 -13.86 18.09
C GLY A 99 1.76 -12.60 17.26
N PHE A 100 2.64 -12.63 16.26
CA PHE A 100 2.78 -11.55 15.27
C PHE A 100 2.28 -12.04 13.93
N TYR A 101 1.53 -11.22 13.19
CA TYR A 101 1.11 -11.55 11.83
C TYR A 101 2.06 -10.88 10.83
N VAL A 102 2.71 -11.67 9.98
CA VAL A 102 3.64 -11.16 8.95
C VAL A 102 3.27 -11.73 7.59
N CYS A 103 3.70 -11.08 6.51
CA CYS A 103 3.50 -11.63 5.18
C CYS A 103 4.27 -12.96 4.99
N GLY A 104 3.76 -13.85 4.14
CA GLY A 104 4.34 -15.17 3.86
C GLY A 104 5.80 -15.11 3.40
N ASN A 105 6.22 -14.04 2.73
CA ASN A 105 7.63 -13.82 2.38
C ASN A 105 8.52 -13.63 3.60
N CYS A 106 8.08 -12.87 4.61
CA CYS A 106 8.81 -12.70 5.86
C CYS A 106 8.77 -13.97 6.70
N TYR A 107 7.60 -14.61 6.78
CA TYR A 107 7.44 -15.90 7.47
C TYR A 107 8.40 -16.96 6.92
N GLY A 108 8.44 -17.11 5.59
CA GLY A 108 9.30 -18.07 4.91
C GLY A 108 10.79 -17.87 5.19
N LYS A 109 11.28 -16.64 5.33
CA LYS A 109 12.70 -16.37 5.65
C LYS A 109 13.11 -16.81 7.07
N ILE A 110 12.15 -16.97 7.97
CA ILE A 110 12.41 -17.36 9.36
C ILE A 110 12.45 -18.89 9.50
N PHE A 111 11.61 -19.60 8.72
CA PHE A 111 11.41 -21.06 8.87
C PHE A 111 11.87 -21.92 7.69
N LYS A 112 12.30 -21.33 6.56
CA LYS A 112 12.92 -22.04 5.43
C LYS A 112 14.36 -21.59 5.24
#